data_AF-A0A924Y0Q2-F1
#
_entry.id   AF-A0A924Y0Q2-F1
#
_cell.length_a   1.000
_cell.length_b   1.000
_cell.length_c   1.000
_cell.angle_alpha   90.00
_cell.angle_beta   90.00
_cell.angle_gamma   90.00
#
_symmetry.space_group_name_H-M   'P 1'
#
loop_
_entity.id
_entity.type
_entity.pdbx_description
1 polymer ?
#
loop_
_entity_poly.entity_id
_entity_poly.type
_entity_poly.pdbx_seq_one_letter_code
_entity_poly.pdbx_strand_id
1 'polypeptide(L)'
;MEKRLQNLPAFDRAAFEKLAGGWKGMSSGPGSERLVIEWSINTGARCFVYPAAKRAAGENILANLGANDTDERYADWLEFDYVPKVVDAAKSLGLNPQVICADLRPVQIQRARRRALASSALAKVAMGGKVPTH
;
A
#
# COMPACT_ATOMS: atom_id res chain seq x y z
N MET A 1 1.30 5.20 -25.02
CA MET A 1 0.48 5.91 -24.01
C MET A 1 0.22 4.95 -22.86
N GLU A 2 0.84 5.17 -21.70
CA GLU A 2 0.46 4.46 -20.48
C GLU A 2 -1.02 4.73 -20.19
N LYS A 3 -1.84 3.67 -20.12
CA LYS A 3 -3.18 3.79 -19.55
C LYS A 3 -3.00 4.14 -18.07
N ARG A 4 -3.11 5.42 -17.71
CA ARG A 4 -3.28 5.83 -16.31
C ARG A 4 -4.50 5.09 -15.76
N LEU A 5 -4.39 4.58 -14.54
CA LEU A 5 -5.56 4.10 -13.80
C LEU A 5 -6.52 5.29 -13.68
N GLN A 6 -7.67 5.22 -14.37
CA GLN A 6 -8.72 6.22 -14.24
C GLN A 6 -9.50 5.90 -12.97
N ASN A 7 -9.83 6.92 -12.18
CA ASN A 7 -10.66 6.82 -10.96
C ASN A 7 -10.03 6.03 -9.80
N LEU A 8 -8.79 6.36 -9.44
CA LEU A 8 -8.19 5.87 -8.20
C LEU A 8 -8.96 6.40 -6.98
N PRO A 9 -9.37 5.55 -6.02
CA PRO A 9 -10.03 6.00 -4.80
C PRO A 9 -9.17 7.00 -4.02
N ALA A 10 -9.79 8.08 -3.54
CA ALA A 10 -9.11 9.04 -2.68
C ALA A 10 -8.99 8.48 -1.25
N PHE A 11 -7.89 8.81 -0.58
CA PHE A 11 -7.72 8.53 0.84
C PHE A 11 -8.49 9.56 1.67
N ASP A 12 -9.50 9.10 2.42
CA ASP A 12 -10.23 9.93 3.39
C ASP A 12 -9.46 10.01 4.71
N ARG A 13 -8.64 11.06 4.82
CA ARG A 13 -7.82 11.31 6.01
C ARG A 13 -8.66 11.56 7.26
N ALA A 14 -9.76 12.29 7.16
CA ALA A 14 -10.58 12.65 8.31
C ALA A 14 -11.29 11.42 8.89
N ALA A 15 -11.83 10.55 8.02
CA ALA A 15 -12.40 9.28 8.44
C ALA A 15 -11.35 8.38 9.10
N PHE A 16 -10.16 8.28 8.50
CA PHE A 16 -9.04 7.53 9.08
C PHE A 16 -8.62 8.07 10.45
N GLU A 17 -8.46 9.38 10.61
CA GLU A 17 -8.05 9.98 11.88
C GLU A 17 -9.08 9.75 12.99
N LYS A 18 -10.37 9.83 12.65
CA LYS A 18 -11.46 9.50 13.58
C LYS A 18 -11.41 8.03 14.01
N LEU A 19 -11.20 7.11 13.08
CA LEU A 19 -11.09 5.68 13.34
C LEU A 19 -9.86 5.38 14.21
N ALA A 20 -8.68 5.77 13.75
CA ALA A 20 -7.40 5.47 14.38
C ALA A 20 -7.19 6.23 15.70
N GLY A 21 -7.81 7.39 15.87
CA GLY A 21 -7.84 8.12 17.14
C GLY A 21 -8.47 7.31 18.28
N GLY A 22 -9.42 6.43 17.96
CA GLY A 22 -10.01 5.49 18.93
C GLY A 22 -9.08 4.35 19.35
N TRP A 23 -7.91 4.20 18.71
CA TRP A 23 -6.98 3.09 18.96
C TRP A 23 -5.79 3.43 19.84
N LYS A 24 -5.68 4.69 20.29
CA LYS A 24 -4.65 5.10 21.24
C LYS A 24 -4.73 4.28 22.52
N GLY A 25 -3.58 3.78 22.98
CA GLY A 25 -3.50 2.90 24.14
C GLY A 25 -4.08 1.48 23.95
N MET A 26 -4.51 1.09 22.75
CA MET A 26 -4.99 -0.28 22.49
C MET A 26 -3.88 -1.28 22.17
N SER A 27 -2.68 -0.83 21.81
CA SER A 27 -1.50 -1.70 21.70
C SER A 27 -0.84 -1.91 23.07
N SER A 28 -0.48 -3.15 23.37
CA SER A 28 0.23 -3.53 24.59
C SER A 28 1.75 -3.53 24.38
N GLY A 29 2.47 -2.74 25.17
CA GLY A 29 3.94 -2.66 25.19
C GLY A 29 4.48 -1.27 25.56
N PRO A 30 5.71 -1.16 26.12
CA PRO A 30 6.34 0.13 26.37
C PRO A 30 6.54 0.90 25.06
N GLY A 31 6.06 2.15 24.98
CA GLY A 31 6.11 2.97 23.76
C GLY A 31 5.22 2.47 22.61
N SER A 32 4.25 1.60 22.88
CA SER A 32 3.43 1.00 21.82
C SER A 32 2.19 1.82 21.50
N GLU A 33 2.26 2.50 20.37
CA GLU A 33 1.13 3.01 19.59
C GLU A 33 1.14 2.31 18.22
N ARG A 34 1.39 0.98 18.23
CA ARG A 34 1.69 0.22 17.02
C ARG A 34 0.42 0.01 16.19
N LEU A 35 0.44 0.54 14.98
CA LEU A 35 -0.58 0.35 13.97
C LEU A 35 -0.02 -0.57 12.88
N VAL A 36 -0.77 -1.58 12.46
CA VAL A 36 -0.42 -2.37 11.29
C VAL A 36 -1.25 -1.88 10.11
N ILE A 37 -0.59 -1.68 8.97
CA ILE A 37 -1.18 -1.33 7.69
C ILE A 37 -0.89 -2.48 6.73
N GLU A 38 -1.91 -3.28 6.46
CA GLU A 38 -1.85 -4.38 5.52
C GLU A 38 -2.48 -4.01 4.19
N TRP A 39 -1.76 -4.27 3.10
CA TRP A 39 -2.30 -4.06 1.76
C TRP A 39 -2.10 -5.30 0.88
N SER A 40 -2.95 -5.43 -0.13
CA SER A 40 -2.96 -6.58 -1.04
C SER A 40 -3.79 -6.23 -2.27
N ILE A 41 -3.51 -6.90 -3.39
CA ILE A 41 -4.40 -6.88 -4.57
C ILE A 41 -4.96 -8.26 -4.94
N ASN A 42 -4.62 -9.31 -4.18
CA ASN A 42 -4.91 -10.71 -4.53
C ASN A 42 -6.41 -10.98 -4.81
N THR A 43 -7.29 -10.50 -3.95
CA THR A 43 -8.75 -10.64 -4.12
C THR A 43 -9.41 -9.32 -4.51
N GLY A 44 -8.61 -8.36 -4.98
CA GLY A 44 -8.98 -6.96 -5.02
C GLY A 44 -8.04 -6.10 -4.18
N ALA A 45 -7.91 -4.82 -4.58
CA ALA A 45 -7.10 -3.83 -3.89
C ALA A 45 -7.74 -3.51 -2.53
N ARG A 46 -6.97 -3.72 -1.46
CA ARG A 46 -7.38 -3.47 -0.09
C ARG A 46 -6.29 -2.81 0.72
N CYS A 47 -6.69 -2.03 1.72
CA CYS A 47 -5.81 -1.45 2.73
C CYS A 47 -6.48 -1.62 4.10
N PHE A 48 -6.12 -2.69 4.79
CA PHE A 48 -6.66 -3.06 6.09
C PHE A 48 -5.75 -2.52 7.19
N VAL A 49 -6.29 -1.70 8.09
CA VAL A 49 -5.53 -1.07 9.17
C VAL A 49 -6.06 -1.53 10.51
N TYR A 50 -5.17 -1.79 11.46
CA TYR A 50 -5.55 -2.29 12.79
C TYR A 50 -4.46 -2.06 13.85
N PRO A 51 -4.82 -1.90 15.13
CA PRO A 51 -3.84 -1.87 16.22
C PRO A 51 -3.18 -3.25 16.38
N ALA A 52 -1.85 -3.31 16.51
CA ALA A 52 -1.08 -4.55 16.38
C ALA A 52 -1.54 -5.72 17.28
N ALA A 53 -2.07 -5.43 18.48
CA ALA A 53 -2.55 -6.43 19.42
C ALA A 53 -4.02 -6.85 19.20
N LYS A 54 -4.78 -6.12 18.36
CA LYS A 54 -6.23 -6.31 18.19
C LYS A 54 -6.64 -6.19 16.72
N ARG A 55 -6.21 -7.16 15.91
CA ARG A 55 -6.59 -7.26 14.49
C ARG A 55 -8.11 -7.24 14.26
N ALA A 56 -8.88 -7.83 15.17
CA ALA A 56 -10.34 -7.88 15.08
C ALA A 56 -11.02 -6.50 15.13
N ALA A 57 -10.33 -5.47 15.64
CA ALA A 57 -10.80 -4.08 15.63
C ALA A 57 -10.46 -3.34 14.32
N GLY A 58 -9.81 -4.02 13.37
CA GLY A 58 -9.34 -3.42 12.14
C GLY A 58 -10.42 -3.14 11.12
N GLU A 59 -10.11 -2.25 10.18
CA GLU A 59 -11.03 -1.83 9.14
C GLU A 59 -10.32 -1.74 7.79
N ASN A 60 -11.04 -2.06 6.71
CA ASN A 60 -10.56 -1.80 5.35
C ASN A 60 -10.90 -0.35 4.99
N ILE A 61 -9.88 0.49 4.93
CA ILE A 61 -10.02 1.93 4.65
C ILE A 61 -9.94 2.26 3.16
N LEU A 62 -9.70 1.25 2.32
CA LEU A 62 -9.83 1.37 0.88
C LEU A 62 -11.17 0.74 0.46
N ALA A 63 -11.91 1.43 -0.41
CA ALA A 63 -13.12 0.90 -1.02
C ALA A 63 -12.87 -0.51 -1.59
N ASN A 64 -13.79 -1.44 -1.35
CA ASN A 64 -13.67 -2.84 -1.78
C ASN A 64 -13.71 -2.94 -3.32
N LEU A 65 -12.57 -2.68 -3.97
CA LEU A 65 -12.38 -2.91 -5.39
C LEU A 65 -12.23 -4.42 -5.60
N GLY A 66 -13.10 -5.01 -6.43
CA GLY A 66 -13.07 -6.43 -6.71
C GLY A 66 -11.85 -6.85 -7.53
N ALA A 67 -11.48 -8.13 -7.48
CA ALA A 67 -10.35 -8.67 -8.24
C ALA A 67 -10.44 -8.38 -9.76
N ASN A 68 -11.64 -8.31 -10.31
CA ASN A 68 -11.89 -8.03 -11.74
C ASN A 68 -11.59 -6.57 -12.13
N ASP A 69 -11.60 -5.65 -11.16
CA ASP A 69 -11.39 -4.22 -11.38
C ASP A 69 -9.96 -3.78 -11.04
N THR A 70 -9.13 -4.72 -10.59
CA THR A 70 -7.78 -4.46 -10.07
C THR A 70 -6.74 -5.24 -10.84
N ASP A 71 -5.60 -4.62 -11.10
CA ASP A 71 -4.46 -5.25 -11.75
C ASP A 71 -3.15 -4.85 -11.08
N GLU A 72 -2.04 -5.29 -11.66
CA GLU A 72 -0.71 -5.04 -11.10
C GLU A 72 -0.35 -3.55 -10.95
N ARG A 73 -0.99 -2.64 -11.70
CA ARG A 73 -0.77 -1.19 -11.52
C ARG A 73 -1.38 -0.70 -10.20
N TYR A 74 -2.42 -1.36 -9.69
CA TYR A 74 -2.94 -1.09 -8.36
C TYR A 74 -1.97 -1.49 -7.25
N ALA A 75 -1.11 -2.50 -7.47
CA ALA A 75 -0.08 -2.84 -6.50
C ALA A 75 0.94 -1.70 -6.39
N ASP A 76 1.41 -1.16 -7.52
CA ASP A 76 2.33 -0.03 -7.52
C ASP A 76 1.68 1.23 -6.92
N TRP A 77 0.42 1.50 -7.27
CA TRP A 77 -0.32 2.62 -6.66
C TRP A 77 -0.50 2.45 -5.15
N LEU A 78 -0.86 1.26 -4.66
CA LEU A 78 -0.98 0.98 -3.24
C LEU A 78 0.36 1.19 -2.53
N GLU A 79 1.43 0.57 -3.05
CA GLU A 79 2.76 0.55 -2.43
C GLU A 79 3.39 1.95 -2.38
N PHE A 80 3.22 2.75 -3.44
CA PHE A 80 3.97 3.99 -3.63
C PHE A 80 3.17 5.27 -3.49
N ASP A 81 1.84 5.21 -3.49
CA ASP A 81 0.99 6.41 -3.36
C ASP A 81 -0.01 6.29 -2.21
N TYR A 82 -0.85 5.26 -2.20
CA TYR A 82 -1.94 5.16 -1.20
C TYR A 82 -1.43 4.85 0.21
N VAL A 83 -0.67 3.76 0.39
CA VAL A 83 -0.15 3.33 1.70
C VAL A 83 0.76 4.38 2.34
N PRO A 84 1.66 5.08 1.60
CA PRO A 84 2.42 6.20 2.17
C PRO A 84 1.54 7.30 2.78
N LYS A 85 0.43 7.67 2.15
CA LYS A 85 -0.52 8.67 2.71
C LYS A 85 -1.14 8.20 4.03
N VAL A 86 -1.47 6.91 4.13
CA VAL A 86 -1.97 6.30 5.37
C VAL A 86 -0.89 6.29 6.46
N VAL A 87 0.35 5.96 6.10
CA VAL A 87 1.52 6.01 7.01
C VAL A 87 1.74 7.41 7.57
N ASP A 88 1.68 8.43 6.72
CA ASP A 88 1.89 9.82 7.12
C ASP A 88 0.77 10.31 8.05
N ALA A 89 -0.48 9.96 7.76
CA ALA A 89 -1.61 10.23 8.65
C ALA A 89 -1.44 9.52 10.00
N ALA A 90 -1.06 8.24 10.01
CA ALA A 90 -0.81 7.49 11.24
C ALA A 90 0.28 8.13 12.11
N LYS A 91 1.42 8.51 11.50
CA LYS A 91 2.51 9.20 12.20
C LYS A 91 2.06 10.54 12.79
N SER A 92 1.24 11.30 12.05
CA SER A 92 0.72 12.58 12.53
C SER A 92 -0.17 12.46 13.78
N LEU A 93 -0.78 11.29 13.99
CA LEU A 93 -1.57 10.98 15.19
C LEU A 93 -0.71 10.50 16.38
N GLY A 94 0.59 10.31 16.17
CA GLY A 94 1.50 9.69 17.15
C GLY A 94 1.50 8.17 17.14
N LEU A 95 0.96 7.53 16.09
CA LEU A 95 1.01 6.09 15.92
C LEU A 95 2.33 5.66 15.27
N ASN A 96 2.73 4.41 15.52
CA ASN A 96 3.90 3.77 14.93
C ASN A 96 3.45 2.74 13.88
N PRO A 97 3.39 3.12 12.58
CA PRO A 97 2.88 2.25 11.53
C PRO A 97 3.90 1.18 11.11
N GLN A 98 3.44 -0.06 11.01
CA GLN A 98 4.11 -1.19 10.39
C GLN A 98 3.37 -1.57 9.11
N VAL A 99 4.04 -1.48 7.97
CA VAL A 99 3.45 -1.81 6.66
C VAL A 99 3.74 -3.26 6.29
N ILE A 100 2.71 -3.99 5.85
CA ILE A 100 2.81 -5.39 5.43
C ILE A 100 2.10 -5.56 4.08
N CYS A 101 2.78 -6.19 3.12
CA CYS A 101 2.13 -6.71 1.92
C CYS A 101 1.59 -8.12 2.21
N ALA A 102 0.28 -8.29 2.12
CA ALA A 102 -0.40 -9.56 2.39
C ALA A 102 -0.55 -10.45 1.13
N ASP A 103 -0.04 -10.02 -0.02
CA ASP A 103 0.03 -10.87 -1.22
C ASP A 103 1.04 -12.01 -1.04
N LEU A 104 0.88 -13.10 -1.79
CA LEU A 104 1.79 -14.25 -1.72
C LEU A 104 3.24 -13.85 -2.06
N ARG A 105 4.20 -14.37 -1.31
CA ARG A 105 5.63 -14.05 -1.48
C ARG A 105 6.16 -14.22 -2.91
N PRO A 106 5.78 -15.28 -3.68
CA PRO A 106 6.15 -15.39 -5.09
C PRO A 106 5.68 -14.21 -5.94
N VAL A 107 4.47 -13.69 -5.70
CA VAL A 107 3.91 -12.53 -6.43
C VAL A 107 4.71 -11.27 -6.12
N GLN A 108 5.05 -11.06 -4.84
CA GLN A 108 5.91 -9.96 -4.41
C GLN A 108 7.27 -9.98 -5.11
N ILE A 109 7.91 -11.17 -5.20
CA ILE A 109 9.18 -11.36 -5.90
C ILE A 109 9.05 -11.04 -7.39
N GLN A 110 7.99 -11.50 -8.05
CA GLN A 110 7.74 -11.20 -9.47
C GLN A 110 7.59 -9.69 -9.71
N ARG A 111 6.90 -8.96 -8.83
CA ARG A 111 6.78 -7.50 -8.89
C ARG A 111 8.11 -6.79 -8.72
N ALA A 112 8.88 -7.18 -7.70
CA ALA A 112 10.20 -6.62 -7.46
C ALA A 112 11.12 -6.83 -8.68
N ARG A 113 11.09 -8.03 -9.29
CA ARG A 113 11.84 -8.33 -10.51
C ARG A 113 11.40 -7.47 -11.69
N ARG A 114 10.08 -7.34 -11.92
CA ARG A 114 9.54 -6.51 -13.01
C ARG A 114 9.99 -5.05 -12.88
N ARG A 115 9.95 -4.49 -11.68
CA ARG A 115 10.45 -3.13 -11.38
C ARG A 115 11.94 -2.99 -11.63
N ALA A 116 12.76 -3.94 -11.17
CA ALA A 116 14.21 -3.91 -11.39
C ALA A 116 14.57 -3.90 -12.89
N LEU A 117 13.84 -4.66 -13.71
CA LEU A 117 14.00 -4.67 -15.17
C LEU A 117 13.57 -3.34 -15.79
N ALA A 118 12.45 -2.76 -15.36
CA ALA A 118 11.97 -1.47 -15.85
C ALA A 118 12.96 -0.32 -15.54
N SER A 119 13.46 -0.25 -14.30
CA SER A 119 14.46 0.75 -13.90
C SER A 119 15.77 0.59 -14.67
N SER A 120 16.21 -0.65 -14.92
CA SER A 120 17.42 -0.92 -15.70
C SER A 120 17.25 -0.54 -17.18
N ALA A 121 16.06 -0.74 -17.75
CA ALA A 121 15.76 -0.32 -19.11
C ALA A 121 15.73 1.21 -19.24
N LEU A 122 15.11 1.93 -18.29
CA LEU A 122 15.10 3.39 -18.24
C LEU A 122 16.51 3.97 -18.09
N ALA A 123 17.34 3.37 -17.23
CA ALA A 123 18.73 3.78 -17.06
C ALA A 123 19.54 3.63 -18.37
N LYS A 124 19.32 2.55 -19.14
CA LYS A 124 19.96 2.37 -20.44
C LYS A 124 19.54 3.42 -21.47
N VAL A 125 18.26 3.78 -21.50
CA VAL A 125 17.75 4.86 -22.37
C VAL A 125 18.32 6.21 -21.98
N ALA A 126 18.35 6.53 -20.68
CA ALA A 126 18.92 7.78 -20.17
C ALA A 126 20.42 7.93 -20.49
N MET A 127 21.14 6.80 -20.60
CA MET A 127 22.56 6.76 -20.98
C MET A 127 22.79 6.66 -22.50
N GLY A 128 21.76 6.88 -23.33
CA GLY A 128 21.87 6.87 -24.80
C GLY A 128 21.91 5.48 -25.45
N GLY A 129 21.61 4.42 -24.69
CA GLY A 129 21.50 3.06 -25.21
C GLY A 129 20.19 2.82 -25.98
N LYS A 130 20.27 2.27 -27.19
CA LYS A 130 19.09 1.83 -27.96
C LYS A 130 18.35 0.71 -27.21
N VAL A 131 17.03 0.86 -27.06
CA VAL A 131 16.15 -0.23 -26.58
C VAL A 131 16.03 -1.28 -27.68
N PRO A 132 16.22 -2.58 -27.41
CA PRO A 132 15.96 -3.61 -28.40
C PRO A 132 14.44 -3.73 -28.60
N THR A 133 13.95 -3.38 -29.78
CA THR A 133 12.62 -3.72 -30.24
C THR A 133 12.64 -5.18 -30.72
N HIS A 134 11.96 -6.07 -30.00
CA HIS A 134 11.56 -7.38 -30.51
C HIS A 134 10.10 -7.34 -30.90
#